data_AF-A0A1S4AC04-F1
#
_entry.id   AF-A0A1S4AC04-F1
#
_cell.length_a   1.000
_cell.length_b   1.000
_cell.length_c   1.000
_cell.angle_alpha   90.00
_cell.angle_beta   90.00
_cell.angle_gamma   90.00
#
_symmetry.space_group_name_H-M   'P 1'
#
loop_
_entity.id
_entity.type
_entity.pdbx_description
1 polymer ?
#
loop_
_entity_poly.entity_id
_entity_poly.type
_entity_poly.pdbx_seq_one_letter_code
_entity_poly.pdbx_strand_id
1 'polypeptide(L)'
;MLELLTGRMSYDRTRSRGEQFLVRWAIPQLHDIDALTRMVDPSLKGKYPLKSLSHFADIISRCVQPDQEFRPPMSEVVQDLIQMIRRESPSRSDEE
;
A
#
# COMPACT_ATOMS: atom_id res chain seq x y z
N MET A 1 4.10 -5.67 3.65
CA MET A 1 3.26 -4.96 2.65
C MET A 1 3.85 -3.59 2.29
N LEU A 2 4.16 -2.72 3.27
CA LEU A 2 4.82 -1.42 2.99
C LEU A 2 6.14 -1.55 2.23
N GLU A 3 6.97 -2.56 2.56
CA GLU A 3 8.22 -2.82 1.84
C GLU A 3 7.98 -3.11 0.35
N LEU A 4 6.91 -3.86 0.03
CA LEU A 4 6.52 -4.15 -1.35
C LEU A 4 6.00 -2.92 -2.09
N LEU A 5 5.21 -2.09 -1.40
CA LEU A 5 4.66 -0.87 -2.00
C LEU A 5 5.77 0.13 -2.36
N THR A 6 6.78 0.25 -1.49
CA THR A 6 7.73 1.37 -1.51
C THR A 6 9.12 1.00 -2.01
N GLY A 7 9.45 -0.29 -2.08
CA GLY A 7 10.81 -0.77 -2.38
C GLY A 7 11.83 -0.43 -1.29
N ARG A 8 11.38 -0.01 -0.09
CA ARG A 8 12.24 0.37 1.04
C ARG A 8 12.33 -0.75 2.08
N MET A 9 13.41 -0.75 2.85
CA MET A 9 13.54 -1.61 4.03
C MET A 9 12.61 -1.15 5.15
N SER A 10 12.05 -2.09 5.91
CA SER A 10 11.25 -1.81 7.12
C SER A 10 11.98 -0.96 8.15
N TYR A 11 13.30 -1.12 8.27
CA TYR A 11 14.18 -0.29 9.08
C TYR A 11 15.47 0.08 8.35
N ASP A 12 15.83 1.37 8.37
CA ASP A 12 17.02 1.92 7.72
C ASP A 12 17.71 2.96 8.61
N ARG A 13 18.90 2.62 9.13
CA ARG A 13 19.68 3.51 10.01
C ARG A 13 20.25 4.73 9.32
N THR A 14 20.41 4.69 7.99
CA THR A 14 21.01 5.77 7.21
C THR A 14 20.06 6.95 7.03
N ARG A 15 18.75 6.73 7.25
CA ARG A 15 17.70 7.75 7.17
C ARG A 15 17.60 8.60 8.43
N SER A 16 16.94 9.75 8.28
CA SER A 16 16.61 10.63 9.38
C SER A 16 15.72 9.92 10.42
N ARG A 17 15.81 10.33 11.70
CA ARG A 17 15.15 9.63 12.83
C ARG A 17 13.64 9.38 12.64
N GLY A 18 12.94 10.26 11.91
CA GLY A 18 11.51 10.11 11.59
C GLY A 18 11.23 9.07 10.50
N GLU A 19 12.22 8.78 9.66
CA GLU A 19 12.13 7.88 8.51
C GLU A 19 12.83 6.54 8.69
N GLN A 20 13.55 6.35 9.81
CA GLN A 20 14.24 5.09 10.06
C GLN A 20 13.30 3.90 10.11
N PHE A 21 12.09 4.08 10.65
CA PHE A 21 11.04 3.06 10.64
C PHE A 21 10.06 3.37 9.52
N LEU A 22 9.98 2.48 8.54
CA LEU A 22 9.14 2.67 7.35
C LEU A 22 7.68 2.97 7.71
N VAL A 23 7.14 2.26 8.70
CA VAL A 23 5.75 2.44 9.16
C VAL A 23 5.48 3.85 9.68
N ARG A 24 6.42 4.44 10.44
CA ARG A 24 6.27 5.79 11.01
C ARG A 24 6.22 6.85 9.92
N TRP A 25 7.03 6.68 8.87
CA TRP A 25 7.04 7.58 7.72
C TRP A 25 5.84 7.37 6.79
N ALA A 26 5.40 6.13 6.60
CA ALA A 26 4.36 5.79 5.63
C ALA A 26 2.93 6.14 6.09
N ILE A 27 2.59 5.92 7.36
CA ILE A 27 1.23 6.14 7.90
C ILE A 27 0.60 7.49 7.48
N PRO A 28 1.25 8.66 7.64
CA PRO A 28 0.65 9.93 7.28
C PRO A 28 0.38 10.09 5.77
N GLN A 29 1.01 9.26 4.93
CA GLN A 29 0.87 9.30 3.48
C GLN A 29 -0.23 8.36 2.96
N LEU A 30 -0.73 7.43 3.78
CA LEU A 30 -1.66 6.39 3.32
C LEU A 30 -3.06 6.91 2.94
N HIS A 31 -3.41 8.14 3.33
CA HIS A 31 -4.73 8.72 3.14
C HIS A 31 -4.80 9.77 2.01
N ASP A 32 -3.66 10.09 1.39
CA ASP A 32 -3.56 11.10 0.33
C ASP A 32 -3.03 10.45 -0.95
N ILE A 33 -3.82 10.50 -2.03
CA ILE A 33 -3.50 9.78 -3.27
C ILE A 33 -2.22 10.30 -3.95
N ASP A 34 -1.95 11.60 -3.82
CA ASP A 34 -0.74 12.21 -4.40
C ASP A 34 0.51 11.78 -3.60
N ALA A 35 0.41 11.72 -2.26
CA ALA A 35 1.45 11.21 -1.38
C ALA A 35 1.67 9.71 -1.59
N LEU A 36 0.61 8.92 -1.74
CA LEU A 36 0.68 7.50 -2.08
C LEU A 36 1.47 7.30 -3.37
N THR A 37 1.13 8.04 -4.43
CA THR A 37 1.80 7.96 -5.74
C THR A 37 3.30 8.28 -5.64
N ARG A 38 3.69 9.24 -4.79
CA ARG A 38 5.11 9.56 -4.51
C ARG A 38 5.83 8.52 -3.67
N MET A 39 5.09 7.72 -2.90
CA MET A 39 5.63 6.69 -2.01
C MET A 39 5.87 5.35 -2.73
N VAL A 40 5.18 5.11 -3.86
CA VAL A 40 5.33 3.87 -4.64
C VAL A 40 6.78 3.67 -5.11
N ASP A 41 7.23 2.42 -5.12
CA ASP A 41 8.53 2.03 -5.63
C ASP A 41 8.77 2.59 -7.06
N PRO A 42 9.79 3.45 -7.26
CA PRO A 42 10.15 3.99 -8.56
C PRO A 42 10.42 2.91 -9.63
N SER A 43 10.80 1.70 -9.23
CA SER A 43 11.04 0.57 -10.13
C SER A 43 9.79 0.16 -10.92
N LEU A 44 8.59 0.45 -10.39
CA LEU A 44 7.31 0.21 -11.04
C LEU A 44 7.00 1.19 -12.17
N LYS A 45 7.74 2.32 -12.28
CA LYS A 45 7.64 3.28 -13.40
C LYS A 45 6.21 3.76 -13.69
N GLY A 46 5.37 3.90 -12.66
CA GLY A 46 3.97 4.31 -12.81
C GLY A 46 3.06 3.26 -13.46
N LYS A 47 3.54 2.01 -13.64
CA LYS A 47 2.78 0.92 -14.28
C LYS A 47 1.89 0.21 -13.26
N TYR A 48 0.92 0.92 -12.71
CA TYR A 48 -0.05 0.37 -11.78
C TYR A 48 -1.38 1.14 -11.89
N PRO A 49 -2.54 0.47 -11.71
CA PRO A 49 -3.81 1.16 -11.64
C PRO A 49 -3.93 1.98 -10.34
N LEU A 50 -4.37 3.23 -10.41
CA LEU A 50 -4.54 4.08 -9.21
C LEU A 50 -5.58 3.52 -8.23
N LYS A 51 -6.65 2.90 -8.74
CA LYS A 51 -7.70 2.27 -7.91
C LYS A 51 -7.12 1.14 -7.06
N SER A 52 -6.23 0.34 -7.65
CA SER A 52 -5.53 -0.75 -6.99
C SER A 52 -4.54 -0.27 -5.95
N LEU A 53 -3.80 0.79 -6.28
CA LEU A 53 -2.90 1.45 -5.33
C LEU A 53 -3.68 1.94 -4.10
N SER A 54 -4.80 2.64 -4.30
CA SER A 54 -5.67 3.11 -3.21
C SER A 54 -6.17 1.94 -2.36
N HIS A 55 -6.68 0.88 -3.00
CA HIS A 55 -7.20 -0.27 -2.27
C HIS A 55 -6.10 -1.01 -1.48
N PHE A 56 -4.91 -1.16 -2.07
CA PHE A 56 -3.76 -1.75 -1.37
C PHE A 56 -3.32 -0.89 -0.18
N ALA A 57 -3.34 0.43 -0.32
CA ALA A 57 -3.06 1.37 0.76
C ALA A 57 -4.09 1.27 1.89
N ASP A 58 -5.38 1.09 1.56
CA ASP A 58 -6.44 0.90 2.57
C ASP A 58 -6.22 -0.38 3.38
N ILE A 59 -5.85 -1.49 2.72
CA ILE A 59 -5.51 -2.75 3.39
C ILE A 59 -4.32 -2.53 4.34
N ILE A 60 -3.26 -1.86 3.85
CA ILE A 60 -2.08 -1.55 4.67
C ILE A 60 -2.47 -0.70 5.89
N SER A 61 -3.29 0.34 5.70
CA SER A 61 -3.69 1.28 6.76
C SER A 61 -4.44 0.57 7.89
N ARG A 62 -5.31 -0.39 7.56
CA ARG A 62 -5.97 -1.25 8.56
C ARG A 62 -4.98 -2.16 9.29
N CYS A 63 -4.04 -2.77 8.56
CA CYS A 63 -3.04 -3.68 9.15
C CYS A 63 -2.07 -2.99 10.12
N VAL A 64 -1.78 -1.70 9.94
CA VAL A 64 -0.83 -0.93 10.76
C VAL A 64 -1.50 -0.05 11.82
N GLN A 65 -2.80 -0.26 12.08
CA GLN A 65 -3.51 0.47 13.13
C GLN A 65 -2.81 0.31 14.48
N PRO A 66 -2.69 1.40 15.28
CA PRO A 66 -2.08 1.34 16.62
C PRO A 66 -2.83 0.36 17.53
N ASP A 67 -4.15 0.42 17.51
CA ASP A 67 -5.00 -0.42 18.34
C ASP A 67 -5.22 -1.78 17.67
N GLN A 68 -5.01 -2.84 18.46
CA GLN A 68 -5.09 -4.21 17.95
C GLN A 68 -6.49 -4.60 17.47
N GLU A 69 -7.53 -4.04 18.09
CA GLU A 69 -8.93 -4.35 17.77
C GLU A 69 -9.37 -3.89 16.38
N PHE A 70 -8.68 -2.89 15.80
CA PHE A 70 -8.95 -2.42 14.43
C PHE A 70 -8.11 -3.13 13.37
N ARG A 71 -7.18 -4.00 13.78
CA ARG A 71 -6.36 -4.77 12.85
C ARG A 71 -7.14 -6.00 12.38
N PRO A 72 -7.35 -6.18 11.06
CA PRO A 72 -8.09 -7.32 10.54
C PRO A 72 -7.31 -8.63 10.75
N PRO A 73 -8.00 -9.76 10.88
CA PRO A 73 -7.34 -11.06 10.86
C PRO A 73 -6.71 -11.33 9.49
N MET A 74 -5.65 -12.13 9.45
CA MET A 74 -4.95 -12.43 8.19
C MET A 74 -5.86 -13.08 7.14
N SER A 75 -6.92 -13.80 7.54
CA SER A 75 -7.92 -14.35 6.62
C SER A 75 -8.64 -13.26 5.82
N GLU A 76 -8.97 -12.14 6.46
CA GLU A 76 -9.62 -10.99 5.82
C GLU A 76 -8.63 -10.27 4.91
N VAL A 77 -7.40 -10.05 5.38
CA VAL A 77 -6.33 -9.43 4.56
C VAL A 77 -6.10 -10.22 3.26
N VAL A 78 -6.06 -11.56 3.33
CA VAL A 78 -5.91 -12.41 2.15
C VAL A 78 -7.12 -12.29 1.23
N GLN A 79 -8.33 -12.27 1.79
CA GLN A 79 -9.56 -12.11 1.01
C GLN A 79 -9.60 -10.76 0.26
N ASP A 80 -9.21 -9.67 0.93
CA ASP A 80 -9.15 -8.33 0.34
C ASP A 80 -8.14 -8.27 -0.82
N LEU A 81 -6.95 -8.86 -0.62
CA LEU A 81 -5.92 -8.93 -1.67
C LEU A 81 -6.38 -9.77 -2.87
N ILE A 82 -7.04 -10.91 -2.64
CA ILE A 82 -7.60 -11.73 -3.72
C ILE A 82 -8.68 -10.95 -4.50
N GLN A 83 -9.55 -10.23 -3.79
CA GLN A 83 -10.58 -9.40 -4.44
C GLN A 83 -9.98 -8.27 -5.26
N MET A 84 -8.93 -7.61 -4.76
CA MET A 84 -8.21 -6.56 -5.47
C MET A 84 -7.66 -7.10 -6.82
N ILE A 85 -6.95 -8.23 -6.78
CA ILE A 85 -6.37 -8.85 -7.98
C ILE A 85 -7.47 -9.29 -8.96
N ARG A 86 -8.58 -9.85 -8.47
CA ARG A 86 -9.71 -10.26 -9.32
C ARG A 86 -10.39 -9.09 -10.04
N ARG A 87 -10.46 -7.92 -9.41
CA ARG A 87 -11.04 -6.71 -10.00
C ARG A 87 -10.14 -6.06 -11.05
N GLU A 88 -8.83 -6.35 -11.03
CA GLU A 88 -7.86 -5.90 -12.04
C GLU A 88 -7.79 -6.80 -13.27
N SER A 89 -8.27 -8.05 -13.18
CA SER A 89 -8.44 -8.88 -14.36
C SER A 89 -9.43 -8.20 -15.32
N PRO A 90 -9.06 -7.93 -16.58
CA PRO A 90 -9.93 -7.22 -17.50
C PRO A 90 -11.16 -8.06 -17.81
N SER A 91 -12.34 -7.56 -17.45
CA SER A 91 -13.44 -7.63 -18.39
C SER A 91 -13.00 -6.80 -19.61
N ARG A 92 -12.84 -7.45 -20.78
CA ARG A 92 -12.63 -6.78 -22.07
C ARG A 92 -13.80 -5.85 -22.36
N SER A 93 -13.74 -4.61 -21.90
CA SER A 93 -14.54 -3.44 -22.29
C SER A 93 -13.79 -2.28 -21.61
N ASP A 94 -13.12 -1.36 -22.29
CA ASP A 94 -13.68 -0.52 -23.34
C ASP A 94 -12.61 -0.20 -24.40
N GLU A 95 -12.97 -0.47 -25.66
CA GLU A 95 -12.51 0.30 -26.81
C GLU A 95 -13.24 1.66 -26.77
N GLU A 96 -12.50 2.77 -26.86
CA GLU A 96 -12.83 3.90 -27.74
C GLU A 96 -11.59 4.77 -28.00
#